data_AF-C8PC18-F1
#
_entry.id   AF-C8PC18-F1
#
_cell.length_a   1.000
_cell.length_b   1.000
_cell.length_c   1.000
_cell.angle_alpha   90.00
_cell.angle_beta   90.00
_cell.angle_gamma   90.00
#
_symmetry.space_group_name_H-M   'P 1'
#
loop_
_entity.id
_entity.type
_entity.pdbx_description
1 polymer ?
#
loop_
_entity_poly.entity_id
_entity_poly.type
_entity_poly.pdbx_seq_one_letter_code
_entity_poly.pdbx_strand_id
1 'polypeptide(L)' 'MVVNAGGKEGQIYKLNNFHPAIISKEMFDAVQEEKHKRSNVVVDDNGIHRNTTKYSSKNKNRILT' A
#
# COMPACT_ATOMS: atom_id res chain seq x y z
N MET A 1 5.45 9.93 -5.16
CA MET A 1 4.40 8.92 -4.93
C MET A 1 3.06 9.55 -5.26
N VAL A 2 2.41 9.10 -6.34
CA VAL A 2 1.11 9.63 -6.79
C VAL A 2 0.04 9.08 -5.85
N VAL A 3 -0.70 9.98 -5.19
CA VAL A 3 -1.89 9.61 -4.41
C VAL A 3 -3.08 10.22 -5.11
N ASN A 4 -3.94 9.38 -5.67
CA ASN A 4 -5.20 9.82 -6.27
C ASN A 4 -6.23 9.94 -5.15
N ALA A 5 -6.33 11.13 -4.56
CA ALA A 5 -7.42 11.48 -3.64
C ALA A 5 -8.56 12.10 -4.48
N GLY A 6 -9.68 11.39 -4.59
CA GLY A 6 -10.86 11.79 -5.36
C GLY A 6 -11.62 12.96 -4.74
N GLY A 7 -11.02 14.15 -4.70
CA GLY A 7 -11.65 15.37 -4.22
C GLY A 7 -11.14 16.59 -4.99
N LYS A 8 -12.08 17.37 -5.54
CA LYS A 8 -11.90 18.60 -6.33
C LYS A 8 -10.68 19.43 -5.93
N GLU A 9 -9.82 19.71 -6.92
CA GLU A 9 -8.81 20.78 -7.09
C GLU A 9 -8.39 21.64 -5.87
N GLY A 10 -8.25 21.04 -4.69
CA GLY A 10 -7.53 21.63 -3.58
C GLY A 10 -6.06 21.37 -3.82
N GLN A 11 -5.27 22.40 -4.11
CA GLN A 11 -3.82 22.29 -4.24
C GLN A 11 -3.24 21.67 -2.96
N ILE A 12 -2.97 20.37 -3.00
CA ILE A 12 -2.31 19.67 -1.89
C ILE A 12 -0.84 20.05 -1.99
N TYR A 13 -0.46 21.17 -1.37
CA TYR A 13 0.94 21.53 -1.17
C TYR A 13 1.56 20.50 -0.22
N LYS A 14 2.05 19.38 -0.77
CA LYS A 14 2.93 18.48 -0.03
C LYS A 14 4.30 19.15 0.06
N LEU A 15 4.52 19.84 1.18
CA LEU A 15 5.83 20.34 1.55
C LEU A 15 6.72 19.13 1.88
N ASN A 16 7.34 18.56 0.85
CA ASN A 16 8.34 17.52 1.04
C ASN A 16 9.54 18.14 1.77
N ASN A 17 10.04 17.45 2.80
CA ASN A 17 11.31 17.74 3.48
C ASN A 17 11.36 18.92 4.48
N PHE A 18 10.23 19.31 5.10
CA PHE A 18 10.29 20.28 6.22
C PHE A 18 10.81 19.66 7.53
N HIS A 19 10.63 18.35 7.69
CA HIS A 19 11.11 17.58 8.84
C HIS A 19 11.99 16.43 8.37
N PRO A 20 12.99 16.02 9.18
CA PRO A 20 13.77 14.83 8.89
C PRO A 20 12.86 13.61 8.83
N ALA A 21 13.16 12.70 7.90
CA ALA A 21 12.42 11.45 7.78
C ALA A 21 12.61 10.60 9.04
N ILE A 22 11.50 10.15 9.63
CA ILE A 22 11.52 9.28 10.83
C ILE A 22 12.05 7.89 10.47
N ILE A 23 11.74 7.42 9.25
CA ILE A 23 12.13 6.11 8.73
C ILE A 23 12.64 6.25 7.29
N SER A 24 13.46 5.30 6.85
CA SER A 24 13.92 5.27 5.46
C SER A 24 12.74 5.06 4.50
N LYS A 25 12.87 5.61 3.29
CA LYS A 25 11.87 5.41 2.23
C LYS A 25 11.70 3.93 1.90
N GLU A 26 12.79 3.16 1.92
CA GLU A 26 12.77 1.71 1.69
C GLU A 26 11.89 0.99 2.72
N MET A 27 12.04 1.31 4.02
CA MET A 27 11.23 0.70 5.07
C MET A 27 9.75 1.11 4.96
N PHE A 28 9.48 2.37 4.60
CA PHE A 28 8.12 2.83 4.33
C PHE A 28 7.48 2.07 3.17
N ASP A 29 8.18 1.95 2.04
CA ASP A 29 7.68 1.28 0.84
C ASP A 29 7.40 -0.21 1.12
N ALA A 30 8.32 -0.91 1.81
CA ALA A 30 8.14 -2.31 2.20
C ALA A 30 6.89 -2.53 3.07
N VAL A 31 6.62 -1.65 4.04
CA VAL A 31 5.44 -1.73 4.91
C VAL A 31 4.16 -1.47 4.12
N GLN A 32 4.19 -0.52 3.18
CA GLN A 32 3.03 -0.21 2.34
C GLN A 32 2.67 -1.40 1.42
N GLU A 33 3.65 -2.09 0.86
CA GLU A 33 3.42 -3.31 0.09
C GLU A 33 2.82 -4.43 0.93
N GLU A 34 3.34 -4.68 2.13
CA GLU A 34 2.82 -5.73 3.01
C GLU A 34 1.40 -5.41 3.50
N LYS A 35 1.14 -4.13 3.82
CA LYS A 35 -0.21 -3.65 4.15
C LYS A 35 -1.17 -3.90 2.99
N HIS A 36 -0.75 -3.64 1.75
CA HIS A 36 -1.56 -3.90 0.58
C HIS A 36 -1.88 -5.39 0.45
N LYS A 37 -0.87 -6.27 0.55
CA LYS A 37 -1.04 -7.74 0.53
C LYS A 37 -2.00 -8.24 1.62
N ARG A 38 -1.92 -7.68 2.83
CA ARG A 38 -2.77 -8.06 3.96
C ARG A 38 -4.19 -7.50 3.88
N SER A 39 -4.39 -6.39 3.17
CA SER A 39 -5.69 -5.71 3.10
C SER A 39 -6.82 -6.59 2.54
N ASN A 40 -6.46 -7.61 1.75
CA ASN A 40 -7.41 -8.49 1.06
C ASN A 40 -8.40 -7.72 0.16
N VAL A 41 -8.04 -6.49 -0.24
CA VAL A 41 -8.81 -5.63 -1.13
C VAL A 41 -8.20 -5.71 -2.52
N VAL A 42 -9.03 -6.00 -3.51
CA VAL A 42 -8.69 -6.05 -4.92
C VAL A 42 -9.48 -4.94 -5.62
N VAL A 43 -8.81 -4.25 -6.53
CA VAL A 43 -9.43 -3.25 -7.39
C VAL A 43 -9.29 -3.76 -8.82
N ASP A 44 -10.40 -4.13 -9.43
CA ASP A 44 -10.48 -4.60 -10.81
C ASP A 44 -11.57 -3.82 -11.57
N ASP A 45 -11.85 -4.23 -12.81
CA ASP A 45 -12.86 -3.60 -13.66
C ASP A 45 -14.28 -3.65 -13.06
N ASN A 46 -14.51 -4.56 -12.10
CA ASN A 46 -15.79 -4.70 -11.38
C ASN A 46 -15.83 -3.84 -10.10
N GLY A 47 -14.78 -3.06 -9.83
CA GLY A 47 -14.69 -2.13 -8.71
C GLY A 47 -13.84 -2.64 -7.55
N ILE A 48 -14.12 -2.14 -6.36
CA ILE A 48 -13.38 -2.50 -5.14
C ILE A 48 -14.09 -3.67 -4.46
N HIS A 49 -13.44 -4.83 -4.43
CA HIS A 49 -13.98 -6.02 -3.78
C HIS A 49 -12.95 -6.71 -2.89
N ARG A 50 -13.40 -7.71 -2.12
CA ARG A 50 -12.50 -8.54 -1.30
C ARG A 50 -12.01 -9.74 -2.09
N ASN A 51 -10.76 -10.12 -1.89
CA ASN A 51 -10.20 -11.35 -2.46
C ASN A 51 -10.93 -12.58 -1.87
N THR A 52 -11.12 -13.60 -2.71
CA THR A 52 -11.74 -14.88 -2.35
C THR A 52 -10.86 -15.70 -1.41
N THR A 53 -9.54 -15.54 -1.54
CA THR A 53 -8.56 -16.17 -0.64
C THR A 53 -8.32 -15.32 0.60
N LYS A 54 -7.88 -15.95 1.69
CA LYS A 54 -7.50 -15.24 2.93
C LYS A 54 -5.99 -15.08 2.98
N TYR A 55 -5.54 -13.92 3.45
CA TYR A 55 -4.14 -13.72 3.80
C TYR A 55 -3.73 -14.74 4.88
N SER A 56 -2.63 -15.46 4.63
CA SER A 56 -2.02 -16.41 5.57
C SER A 56 -0.54 -16.08 5.70
N SER A 57 -0.09 -15.80 6.92
CA SER A 57 1.34 -15.60 7.23
C SER A 57 2.14 -16.92 7.15
N LYS A 58 1.44 -18.07 7.10
CA LYS A 58 2.01 -19.40 6.90
C LYS A 58 2.09 -19.66 5.40
N ASN A 59 3.26 -19.41 4.81
CA ASN A 59 3.50 -19.73 3.41
C ASN A 59 3.83 -21.22 3.24
N LYS A 60 3.11 -21.93 2.37
CA LYS A 60 3.54 -23.25 1.85
C LYS A 60 4.71 -23.14 0.85
N ASN A 61 4.92 -21.96 0.26
CA ASN A 61 5.94 -21.72 -0.79
C ASN A 61 7.16 -20.88 -0.33
N ARG A 62 7.25 -20.46 0.94
CA ARG A 62 8.42 -19.68 1.45
C ARG A 62 9.56 -20.58 1.95
N ILE A 63 9.41 -21.89 1.80
CA ILE A 63 10.41 -22.91 2.15
C ILE A 63 11.18 -23.37 0.88
N LEU A 64 10.74 -22.99 -0.32
CA LEU A 64 11.31 -23.45 -1.60
C LEU A 64 12.14 -22.39 -2.35
N THR A 65 12.79 -21.48 -1.63
CA THR A 65 13.81 -20.56 -2.19
C THR A 65 14.87 -20.37 -1.14
#